data_AF-A0A292S768-F1
#
_entry.id   AF-A0A292S768-F1
#
_cell.length_a   1.000
_cell.length_b   1.000
_cell.length_c   1.000
_cell.angle_alpha   90.00
_cell.angle_beta   90.00
_cell.angle_gamma   90.00
#
_symmetry.space_group_name_H-M   'P 1'
#
loop_
_entity.id
_entity.type
_entity.pdbx_description
1 polymer ?
#
loop_
_entity_poly.entity_id
_entity_poly.type
_entity_poly.pdbx_seq_one_letter_code
_entity_poly.pdbx_strand_id
1 'polypeptide(L)'
;MNILPLNTYKYQTPVFGAKKSKKEEIGPEKLNFTEVEEEFNESLVKLYKLESDIRVQKQNLKLYYSVQDKYDYQKLLKQRQQLSAKLNRIANKSNTDYLDLLRGVLVKKEYNRFAPKIIRAASLKELAELKEWIASSFLYKASEDLLMQLMEKKKF
;
A
#
# COMPACT_ATOMS: atom_id res chain seq x y z
N MET A 1 -19.70 -44.96 17.16
CA MET A 1 -19.46 -43.70 16.42
C MET A 1 -18.19 -43.89 15.61
N ASN A 2 -18.29 -43.86 14.28
CA ASN A 2 -17.16 -44.06 13.38
C ASN A 2 -16.50 -42.71 13.09
N ILE A 3 -15.24 -42.57 13.50
CA ILE A 3 -14.41 -41.40 13.23
C ILE A 3 -13.75 -41.62 11.87
N LEU A 4 -14.10 -40.81 10.87
CA LEU A 4 -13.47 -40.85 9.56
C LEU A 4 -12.01 -40.34 9.66
N PRO A 5 -11.04 -40.95 8.96
CA PRO A 5 -9.65 -40.52 9.02
C PRO A 5 -9.44 -39.17 8.31
N LEU A 6 -8.59 -38.32 8.90
CA LEU A 6 -8.16 -37.04 8.31
C LEU A 6 -7.44 -37.29 6.97
N ASN A 7 -8.09 -36.86 5.90
CA ASN A 7 -7.53 -36.87 4.56
C ASN A 7 -6.43 -35.79 4.47
N THR A 8 -5.18 -36.18 4.60
CA THR A 8 -4.02 -35.31 4.42
C THR A 8 -3.72 -35.17 2.93
N TYR A 9 -4.41 -34.23 2.28
CA TYR A 9 -4.02 -33.80 0.93
C TYR A 9 -2.63 -33.15 1.03
N LYS A 10 -1.59 -33.93 0.71
CA LYS A 10 -0.25 -33.43 0.43
C LYS A 10 -0.35 -32.55 -0.82
N TYR A 11 -0.39 -31.24 -0.64
CA TYR A 11 -0.17 -30.30 -1.74
C TYR A 11 1.24 -30.52 -2.26
N GLN A 12 1.38 -31.22 -3.39
CA GLN A 12 2.61 -31.20 -4.17
C GLN A 12 2.78 -29.79 -4.72
N THR A 13 3.78 -29.06 -4.22
CA THR A 13 4.23 -27.81 -4.82
C THR A 13 4.74 -28.09 -6.23
N PRO A 14 4.21 -27.44 -7.28
CA PRO A 14 4.76 -27.60 -8.62
C PRO A 14 6.17 -27.03 -8.66
N VAL A 15 7.14 -27.87 -9.03
CA VAL A 15 8.53 -27.47 -9.29
C VAL A 15 8.52 -26.65 -10.57
N PHE A 16 8.60 -25.32 -10.44
CA PHE A 16 8.77 -24.43 -11.58
C PHE A 16 10.16 -24.68 -12.19
N GLY A 17 10.16 -25.20 -13.42
CA GLY A 17 11.36 -25.38 -14.22
C GLY A 17 12.21 -24.12 -14.31
N ALA A 18 13.53 -24.32 -14.33
CA ALA A 18 14.56 -23.30 -14.39
C ALA A 18 14.24 -22.23 -15.46
N LYS A 19 13.93 -21.00 -15.01
CA LYS A 19 13.93 -19.84 -15.90
C LYS A 19 15.36 -19.36 -16.08
N LYS A 20 15.78 -19.40 -17.34
CA LYS A 20 17.00 -18.83 -17.93
C LYS A 20 17.37 -17.50 -17.27
N SER A 21 18.67 -17.33 -17.06
CA SER A 21 19.34 -16.13 -16.54
C SER A 21 18.66 -14.85 -16.98
N LYS A 22 18.13 -14.10 -16.00
CA LYS A 22 17.57 -12.77 -16.22
C LYS A 22 18.67 -11.88 -16.78
N LYS A 23 18.46 -11.31 -17.96
CA LYS A 23 19.08 -10.02 -18.33
C LYS A 23 18.85 -9.09 -17.14
N GLU A 24 19.89 -8.38 -16.71
CA GLU A 24 19.73 -7.20 -15.86
C GLU A 24 18.91 -6.17 -16.65
N GLU A 25 17.58 -6.32 -16.64
CA GLU A 25 16.69 -5.22 -16.91
C GLU A 25 16.95 -4.23 -15.78
N ILE A 26 17.63 -3.14 -16.13
CA ILE A 26 17.65 -1.91 -15.33
C ILE A 26 16.16 -1.56 -15.14
N GLY A 27 15.62 -2.00 -14.01
CA GLY A 27 14.22 -1.79 -13.67
C GLY A 27 13.92 -0.30 -13.57
N PRO A 28 12.64 0.09 -13.54
CA PRO A 28 12.31 1.49 -13.35
C PRO A 28 12.91 1.93 -12.02
N GLU A 29 13.61 3.07 -12.01
CA GLU A 29 14.20 3.59 -10.79
C GLU A 29 13.10 3.78 -9.75
N LYS A 30 13.24 3.09 -8.62
CA LYS A 30 12.28 3.17 -7.52
C LYS A 30 12.35 4.59 -6.98
N LEU A 31 11.19 5.24 -6.86
CA LEU A 31 11.14 6.52 -6.17
C LEU A 31 11.33 6.27 -4.67
N ASN A 32 12.51 6.60 -4.18
CA ASN A 32 12.86 6.41 -2.78
C ASN A 32 12.23 7.51 -1.90
N PHE A 33 11.93 7.14 -0.67
CA PHE A 33 11.55 8.12 0.34
C PHE A 33 12.81 8.84 0.81
N THR A 34 12.64 10.12 1.09
CA THR A 34 13.53 10.85 1.99
C THR A 34 13.38 10.30 3.41
N GLU A 35 14.35 10.56 4.28
CA GLU A 35 14.29 10.14 5.68
C GLU A 35 13.01 10.63 6.38
N VAL A 36 12.60 11.87 6.09
CA VAL A 36 11.36 12.47 6.62
C VAL A 36 10.12 11.74 6.11
N GLU A 37 10.04 11.46 4.81
CA GLU A 37 8.92 10.71 4.23
C GLU A 37 8.85 9.29 4.77
N GLU A 38 9.99 8.67 5.07
CA GLU A 38 10.05 7.34 5.67
C GLU A 38 9.51 7.35 7.10
N GLU A 39 9.98 8.26 7.96
CA GLU A 39 9.47 8.44 9.33
C GLU A 39 7.96 8.76 9.33
N PHE A 40 7.54 9.62 8.40
CA PHE A 40 6.14 9.98 8.22
C PHE A 40 5.31 8.78 7.78
N ASN A 41 5.77 8.03 6.77
CA ASN A 41 5.07 6.87 6.24
C ASN A 41 4.93 5.75 7.28
N GLU A 42 5.94 5.51 8.11
CA GLU A 42 5.82 4.56 9.24
C GLU A 42 4.68 4.93 10.19
N SER A 43 4.58 6.21 10.52
CA SER A 43 3.54 6.73 11.42
C SER A 43 2.16 6.73 10.74
N LEU A 44 2.12 6.98 9.43
CA LEU A 44 0.91 6.97 8.61
C LEU A 44 0.33 5.56 8.49
N VAL A 45 1.17 4.54 8.25
CA VAL A 45 0.75 3.13 8.19
C VAL A 45 0.14 2.69 9.52
N LYS A 46 0.74 3.09 10.64
CA LYS A 46 0.18 2.84 11.98
C LYS A 46 -1.18 3.51 12.16
N LEU A 47 -1.34 4.75 11.67
CA LEU A 47 -2.61 5.47 11.72
C LEU A 47 -3.70 4.77 10.91
N TYR A 48 -3.41 4.31 9.68
CA TYR A 48 -4.40 3.59 8.87
C TYR A 48 -4.84 2.27 9.47
N LYS A 49 -3.92 1.51 10.06
CA LYS A 49 -4.27 0.29 10.80
C LYS A 49 -5.19 0.63 11.98
N LEU A 50 -4.84 1.66 12.74
CA LEU A 50 -5.63 2.11 13.88
C LEU A 50 -7.04 2.59 13.46
N GLU A 51 -7.19 3.29 12.34
CA GLU A 51 -8.50 3.70 11.81
C GLU A 51 -9.37 2.49 11.44
N SER A 52 -8.77 1.42 10.93
CA SER A 52 -9.47 0.15 10.70
C SER A 52 -9.93 -0.47 12.02
N ASP A 53 -9.06 -0.54 13.02
CA ASP A 53 -9.38 -1.09 14.34
C ASP A 53 -10.50 -0.29 15.03
N ILE A 54 -10.45 1.04 14.95
CA ILE A 54 -11.49 1.96 15.44
C ILE A 54 -12.83 1.68 14.75
N ARG A 55 -12.83 1.48 13.43
CA ARG A 55 -14.05 1.20 12.66
C ARG A 55 -14.69 -0.12 13.11
N VAL A 56 -13.88 -1.17 13.25
CA VAL A 56 -14.34 -2.48 13.73
C VAL A 56 -14.90 -2.36 15.15
N GLN A 57 -14.16 -1.72 16.06
CA GLN A 57 -14.59 -1.59 17.45
C GLN A 57 -15.87 -0.76 17.59
N LYS A 58 -16.02 0.30 16.79
CA LYS A 58 -17.25 1.10 16.72
C LYS A 58 -18.45 0.25 16.28
N GLN A 59 -18.24 -0.64 15.30
CA GLN A 59 -19.29 -1.54 14.83
C GLN A 59 -19.64 -2.58 15.89
N ASN A 60 -18.66 -3.14 16.59
CA ASN A 60 -18.88 -4.07 17.70
C ASN A 60 -19.74 -3.42 18.79
N LEU A 61 -19.39 -2.20 19.23
CA LEU A 61 -20.16 -1.44 20.21
C LEU A 61 -21.60 -1.15 19.80
N LYS A 62 -21.87 -1.03 18.49
CA LYS A 62 -23.21 -0.84 17.96
C LYS A 62 -24.05 -2.11 18.06
N LEU A 63 -23.43 -3.28 17.88
CA LEU A 63 -24.11 -4.58 17.88
C LEU A 63 -24.24 -5.17 19.29
N TYR A 64 -23.19 -5.02 20.10
CA TYR A 64 -23.08 -5.57 21.45
C TYR A 64 -22.45 -4.51 22.35
N TYR A 65 -23.26 -3.84 23.16
CA TYR A 65 -22.73 -2.85 24.09
C TYR A 65 -22.03 -3.54 25.28
N SER A 66 -20.77 -3.21 25.49
CA SER A 66 -19.99 -3.59 26.68
C SER A 66 -19.21 -2.37 27.20
N VAL A 67 -19.15 -2.25 28.52
CA VAL A 67 -18.37 -1.19 29.18
C VAL A 67 -16.88 -1.33 28.86
N GLN A 68 -16.39 -2.57 28.77
CA GLN A 68 -15.01 -2.85 28.39
C GLN A 68 -14.73 -2.41 26.94
N ASP A 69 -15.62 -2.76 26.01
CA ASP A 69 -15.50 -2.36 24.60
C ASP A 69 -15.52 -0.84 24.42
N LYS A 70 -16.26 -0.13 25.28
CA LYS A 70 -16.34 1.33 25.28
C LYS A 70 -15.02 1.94 25.74
N TYR A 71 -14.42 1.38 26.78
CA TYR A 71 -13.10 1.79 27.26
C TYR A 71 -12.02 1.55 26.20
N ASP A 72 -12.01 0.37 25.57
CA ASP A 72 -11.03 0.04 24.53
C ASP A 72 -11.19 0.95 23.31
N TYR A 73 -12.42 1.25 22.89
CA TYR A 73 -12.69 2.23 21.85
C TYR A 73 -12.14 3.62 22.20
N GLN A 74 -12.34 4.12 23.42
CA GLN A 74 -11.78 5.40 23.86
C GLN A 74 -10.25 5.41 23.84
N LYS A 75 -9.61 4.29 24.21
CA LYS A 75 -8.16 4.13 24.15
C LYS A 75 -7.65 4.23 22.71
N LEU A 76 -8.32 3.59 21.75
CA LEU A 76 -7.99 3.69 20.33
C LEU A 76 -8.11 5.14 19.82
N LEU A 77 -9.17 5.87 20.23
CA LEU A 77 -9.34 7.28 19.86
C LEU A 77 -8.21 8.18 20.40
N LYS A 78 -7.75 7.92 21.63
CA LYS A 78 -6.60 8.64 22.21
C LYS A 78 -5.30 8.35 21.46
N GLN A 79 -5.07 7.09 21.08
CA GLN A 79 -3.92 6.71 20.25
C GLN A 79 -3.96 7.39 18.88
N ARG A 80 -5.14 7.55 18.29
CA ARG A 80 -5.32 8.24 17.01
C ARG A 80 -4.91 9.70 17.12
N GLN A 81 -5.32 10.40 18.17
CA GLN A 81 -4.92 11.79 18.42
C GLN A 81 -3.40 11.90 18.57
N GLN A 82 -2.77 10.99 19.30
CA GLN A 82 -1.31 10.96 19.49
C GLN A 82 -0.57 10.74 18.17
N LEU A 83 -1.02 9.79 17.33
CA LEU A 83 -0.42 9.53 16.02
C LEU A 83 -0.61 10.71 15.06
N SER A 84 -1.79 11.33 15.05
CA SER A 84 -2.07 12.52 14.24
C SER A 84 -1.17 13.69 14.66
N ALA A 85 -1.02 13.92 15.96
CA ALA A 85 -0.10 14.92 16.50
C ALA A 85 1.36 14.60 16.15
N LYS A 86 1.76 13.33 16.16
CA LYS A 86 3.11 12.91 15.74
C LYS A 86 3.35 13.25 14.27
N LEU A 87 2.41 12.93 13.38
CA LEU A 87 2.54 13.24 11.95
C LEU A 87 2.66 14.75 11.72
N ASN A 88 1.83 15.57 12.39
CA ASN A 88 1.93 17.02 12.32
C ASN A 88 3.30 17.54 12.82
N ARG A 89 3.85 16.93 13.88
CA ARG A 89 5.20 17.29 14.36
C ARG A 89 6.29 16.96 13.35
N ILE A 90 6.20 15.84 12.64
CA ILE A 90 7.16 15.47 11.58
C ILE A 90 7.11 16.50 10.44
N ALA A 91 5.90 16.84 9.98
CA ALA A 91 5.69 17.86 8.95
C ALA A 91 6.26 19.22 9.38
N ASN A 92 5.93 19.69 10.59
CA ASN A 92 6.43 20.96 11.11
C ASN A 92 7.96 20.98 11.27
N LYS A 93 8.57 19.90 11.77
CA LYS A 93 10.04 19.80 11.92
C LYS A 93 10.78 19.86 10.59
N SER A 94 10.16 19.35 9.53
CA SER A 94 10.71 19.37 8.17
C SER A 94 10.32 20.63 7.39
N ASN A 95 9.69 21.61 8.04
CA ASN A 95 9.19 22.84 7.42
C ASN A 95 8.38 22.57 6.13
N THR A 96 7.61 21.49 6.14
CA THR A 96 6.84 21.00 5.00
C THR A 96 5.39 20.86 5.42
N ASP A 97 4.45 21.23 4.53
CA ASP A 97 3.03 21.04 4.81
C ASP A 97 2.67 19.55 4.95
N TYR A 98 1.74 19.25 5.86
CA TYR A 98 1.31 17.88 6.13
C TYR A 98 0.71 17.22 4.88
N LEU A 99 -0.11 17.94 4.11
CA LEU A 99 -0.76 17.40 2.91
C LEU A 99 0.24 17.22 1.79
N ASP A 100 1.24 18.10 1.68
CA ASP A 100 2.32 17.94 0.71
C ASP A 100 3.16 16.69 1.01
N LEU A 101 3.51 16.47 2.29
CA LEU A 101 4.26 15.29 2.71
C LEU A 101 3.44 14.00 2.52
N LEU A 102 2.15 14.03 2.86
CA LEU A 102 1.22 12.94 2.61
C LEU A 102 1.12 12.62 1.11
N ARG A 103 0.95 13.65 0.28
CA ARG A 103 0.86 13.52 -1.17
C ARG A 103 2.16 12.94 -1.75
N GLY A 104 3.32 13.44 -1.32
CA GLY A 104 4.63 12.93 -1.75
C GLY A 104 4.79 11.44 -1.47
N VAL A 105 4.47 11.01 -0.24
CA VAL A 105 4.51 9.60 0.15
C VAL A 105 3.55 8.76 -0.71
N LEU A 106 2.30 9.20 -0.89
CA LEU A 106 1.30 8.44 -1.64
C LEU A 106 1.66 8.34 -3.13
N VAL A 107 2.12 9.43 -3.75
CA VAL A 107 2.54 9.44 -5.16
C VAL A 107 3.67 8.44 -5.41
N LYS A 108 4.69 8.44 -4.55
CA LYS A 108 5.80 7.48 -4.66
C LYS A 108 5.34 6.03 -4.47
N LYS A 109 4.41 5.76 -3.54
CA LYS A 109 3.83 4.42 -3.35
C LYS A 109 3.04 3.96 -4.57
N GLU A 110 2.20 4.82 -5.13
CA GLU A 110 1.41 4.54 -6.32
C GLU A 110 2.33 4.26 -7.52
N TYR A 111 3.30 5.14 -7.78
CA TYR A 111 4.29 4.93 -8.84
C TYR A 111 5.03 3.59 -8.65
N ASN A 112 5.61 3.35 -7.47
CA ASN A 112 6.36 2.12 -7.18
C ASN A 112 5.51 0.85 -7.27
N ARG A 113 4.18 0.94 -7.14
CA ARG A 113 3.24 -0.19 -7.32
C ARG A 113 3.05 -0.55 -8.80
N PHE A 114 3.03 0.43 -9.70
CA PHE A 114 2.70 0.24 -11.11
C PHE A 114 3.94 0.20 -12.02
N ALA A 115 4.97 0.97 -11.74
CA ALA A 115 6.17 1.07 -12.57
C ALA A 115 6.80 -0.30 -12.90
N PRO A 116 6.98 -1.24 -11.94
CA PRO A 116 7.53 -2.55 -12.26
C PRO A 116 6.64 -3.41 -13.17
N LYS A 117 5.32 -3.15 -13.21
CA LYS A 117 4.39 -3.86 -14.09
C LYS A 117 4.48 -3.31 -15.52
N ILE A 118 4.59 -1.99 -15.66
CA ILE A 118 4.80 -1.31 -16.94
C ILE A 118 6.07 -1.83 -17.61
N ILE A 119 7.19 -1.83 -16.89
CA ILE A 119 8.47 -2.31 -17.45
C ILE A 119 8.41 -3.78 -17.83
N ARG A 120 7.75 -4.63 -17.04
CA ARG A 120 7.61 -6.07 -17.32
C ARG A 120 6.59 -6.40 -18.42
N ALA A 121 5.78 -5.45 -18.89
CA ALA A 121 4.81 -5.73 -19.95
C ALA A 121 5.54 -6.18 -21.23
N ALA A 122 5.13 -7.32 -21.77
CA ALA A 122 5.76 -7.98 -22.91
C ALA A 122 5.17 -7.55 -24.26
N SER A 123 4.02 -6.88 -24.27
CA SER A 123 3.35 -6.44 -25.50
C SER A 123 2.64 -5.10 -25.35
N LEU A 124 2.34 -4.46 -26.48
CA LEU A 124 1.50 -3.26 -26.56
C LEU A 124 0.10 -3.50 -25.97
N LYS A 125 -0.44 -4.72 -26.12
CA LYS A 125 -1.73 -5.11 -25.54
C LYS A 125 -1.69 -5.08 -24.00
N GLU A 126 -0.67 -5.70 -23.41
CA GLU A 126 -0.50 -5.68 -21.94
C GLU A 126 -0.31 -4.25 -21.41
N LEU A 127 0.38 -3.38 -22.16
CA LEU A 127 0.53 -1.98 -21.78
C LEU A 127 -0.81 -1.23 -21.82
N ALA A 128 -1.66 -1.50 -22.81
CA ALA A 128 -2.98 -0.89 -22.92
C ALA A 128 -3.90 -1.32 -21.76
N GLU A 129 -3.90 -2.61 -21.40
CA GLU A 129 -4.63 -3.12 -20.23
C GLU A 129 -4.14 -2.46 -18.93
N LEU A 130 -2.82 -2.28 -18.77
CA LEU A 130 -2.26 -1.55 -17.63
C LEU A 130 -2.70 -0.07 -17.62
N LYS A 131 -2.82 0.57 -18.78
CA LYS A 131 -3.26 1.96 -18.91
C LYS A 131 -4.71 2.13 -18.45
N GLU A 132 -5.61 1.24 -18.87
CA GLU A 132 -7.00 1.21 -18.41
C GLU A 132 -7.09 0.95 -16.90
N TRP A 133 -6.26 0.06 -16.38
CA TRP A 133 -6.21 -0.20 -14.95
C TRP A 133 -5.74 1.03 -14.14
N ILE A 134 -4.72 1.74 -14.62
CA ILE A 134 -4.24 2.97 -13.99
C ILE A 134 -5.33 4.05 -14.00
N ALA A 135 -6.01 4.24 -15.14
CA ALA A 135 -7.08 5.22 -15.29
C ALA A 135 -8.27 4.94 -14.34
N SER A 136 -8.58 3.68 -14.07
CA SER A 136 -9.64 3.26 -13.14
C SER A 136 -9.22 3.22 -11.67
N SER A 137 -7.93 3.41 -11.36
CA SER A 137 -7.39 3.24 -10.00
C SER A 137 -7.47 4.50 -9.11
N PHE A 138 -8.10 5.59 -9.59
CA PHE A 138 -8.24 6.86 -8.86
C PHE A 138 -6.92 7.37 -8.24
N LEU A 139 -5.82 7.28 -8.99
CA LEU A 139 -4.50 7.72 -8.52
C LEU A 139 -4.41 9.24 -8.44
N TYR A 140 -3.41 9.74 -7.70
CA TYR A 140 -3.05 11.15 -7.82
C TYR A 140 -2.63 11.47 -9.24
N LYS A 141 -3.01 12.66 -9.73
CA LYS A 141 -2.67 13.10 -11.08
C LYS A 141 -1.16 13.07 -11.34
N ALA A 142 -0.36 13.47 -10.34
CA ALA A 142 1.10 13.40 -10.42
C ALA A 142 1.62 11.96 -10.60
N SER A 143 1.00 10.97 -9.94
CA SER A 143 1.35 9.55 -10.12
C SER A 143 0.99 9.07 -11.52
N GLU A 144 -0.21 9.41 -11.98
CA GLU A 144 -0.67 9.07 -13.32
C GLU A 144 0.28 9.63 -14.39
N ASP A 145 0.63 10.91 -14.30
CA ASP A 145 1.51 11.56 -15.27
C ASP A 145 2.90 10.91 -15.31
N LEU A 146 3.48 10.58 -14.14
CA LEU A 146 4.74 9.84 -14.06
C LEU A 146 4.65 8.45 -14.71
N LEU A 147 3.54 7.75 -14.51
CA LEU A 147 3.31 6.42 -15.07
C LEU A 147 3.07 6.46 -16.58
N MET A 148 2.35 7.47 -17.08
CA MET A 148 2.13 7.66 -18.53
C MET A 148 3.45 8.00 -19.24
N GLN A 149 4.27 8.88 -18.67
CA GLN A 149 5.62 9.15 -19.19
C GLN A 149 6.49 7.88 -19.21
N LEU A 150 6.39 7.03 -18.20
CA LEU A 150 7.11 5.76 -18.18
C LEU A 150 6.63 4.80 -19.28
N MET A 151 5.33 4.76 -19.54
CA MET A 151 4.75 3.97 -20.63
C MET A 151 5.19 4.46 -22.01
N GLU A 152 5.21 5.77 -22.23
CA GLU A 152 5.66 6.37 -23.51
C GLU A 152 7.14 6.08 -23.80
N LYS A 153 7.98 6.06 -22.76
CA LYS A 153 9.41 5.74 -22.88
C LYS A 153 9.67 4.25 -23.12
N LYS A 154 8.70 3.37 -22.82
CA LYS A 154 8.87 1.93 -22.98
C LYS A 154 8.87 1.55 -24.46
N LYS A 155 10.00 1.00 -24.91
CA LYS A 155 10.15 0.40 -26.24
C LYS A 155 9.90 -1.11 -26.14
N PHE A 156 9.30 -1.67 -27.19
CA PHE A 156 9.07 -3.11 -27.36
C PHE A 156 10.11 -3.72 -28.30
#